data_AF-A0A353RIZ2-F1
#
_entry.id   AF-A0A353RIZ2-F1
#
_cell.length_a   1.000
_cell.length_b   1.000
_cell.length_c   1.000
_cell.angle_alpha   90.00
_cell.angle_beta   90.00
_cell.angle_gamma   90.00
#
_symmetry.space_group_name_H-M   'P 1'
#
loop_
_entity.id
_entity.type
_entity.pdbx_description
1 polymer ?
#
loop_
_entity_poly.entity_id
_entity_poly.type
_entity_poly.pdbx_seq_one_letter_code
_entity_poly.pdbx_strand_id
1 'polypeptide(L)'
;MDQSHVYEIAGHFIEIVWKLPDGQNWQLPGFAPFLSEKMSKTDKECEATNSPENKLFTINIVPLKEASEDAAQKNKERILSTFDMETGVCELRKLDNSYKFLIFTTDGKLSIKLEMETDRHVMNCFCALYEKPTNHIKVPDPNHLRFALWMAVGFAGIPELTAAVHSSVIIHENQAVLFLGESGTGKSTHTRLWLENVPGTRLLNDDSPLLRLHKREDLKARDCNSPRQDERGQDLKLDKEHEQDQEHDHNHDDDHENTLYIYGSPWSGKGKVYRNENYPVAAIVRLQQAPFNRATRLNVVQGFAALYPSFPPAYLKDENLHEKICTIISGILKTIPVYRLECLPKPSAVQLIYKNVFGNNKSGFEKMKKNYKNSHQKNVLFLPNENVLPLIEEQIAAGKSVKLRVRGNSMFPRLMDGRDMVALHHVDLLQIKVGDVIFFRWGKGFLMHRVIEIVEGHQGARPLKFVTRGDALRSTELVPIEDVIALAELPAHSPRTLRMRRVRGWLQRVRGLLRRVWGWVMRLLRR
;
A
#
# COMPACT_ATOMS: atom_id res chain seq x y z
N MET A 1 20.13 -5.71 -40.04
CA MET A 1 20.13 -4.48 -39.24
C MET A 1 19.30 -4.76 -38.00
N ASP A 2 19.77 -4.35 -36.83
CA ASP A 2 18.99 -4.49 -35.59
C ASP A 2 17.71 -3.64 -35.71
N GLN A 3 16.58 -4.18 -35.24
CA GLN A 3 15.32 -3.44 -35.18
C GLN A 3 15.01 -3.09 -33.74
N SER A 4 14.53 -1.88 -33.48
CA SER A 4 14.14 -1.43 -32.15
C SER A 4 12.71 -0.93 -32.14
N HIS A 5 11.98 -1.24 -31.07
CA HIS A 5 10.63 -0.75 -30.82
C HIS A 5 10.50 -0.29 -29.38
N VAL A 6 9.87 0.87 -29.17
CA VAL A 6 9.61 1.40 -27.83
C VAL A 6 8.15 1.23 -27.46
N TYR A 7 7.92 0.75 -26.24
CA TYR A 7 6.61 0.53 -25.66
C TYR A 7 6.42 1.42 -24.44
N GLU A 8 5.25 2.01 -24.29
CA GLU A 8 4.83 2.69 -23.06
C GLU A 8 4.01 1.71 -22.23
N ILE A 9 4.57 1.24 -21.10
CA ILE A 9 3.93 0.26 -20.21
C ILE A 9 3.92 0.84 -18.79
N ALA A 10 2.74 0.94 -18.18
CA ALA A 10 2.58 1.54 -16.85
C ALA A 10 3.14 2.99 -16.73
N GLY A 11 3.14 3.73 -17.85
CA GLY A 11 3.73 5.08 -17.95
C GLY A 11 5.25 5.09 -17.89
N HIS A 12 5.89 3.98 -18.24
CA HIS A 12 7.34 3.84 -18.41
C HIS A 12 7.66 3.50 -19.86
N PHE A 13 8.76 4.02 -20.40
CA PHE A 13 9.24 3.65 -21.73
C PHE A 13 10.19 2.46 -21.65
N ILE A 14 9.92 1.42 -22.45
CA ILE A 14 10.72 0.21 -22.53
C ILE A 14 11.11 0.00 -23.99
N GLU A 15 12.41 -0.13 -24.25
CA GLU A 15 12.91 -0.40 -25.59
C GLU A 15 13.28 -1.88 -25.75
N ILE A 16 12.77 -2.52 -26.80
CA ILE A 16 13.13 -3.89 -27.18
C ILE A 16 13.93 -3.85 -28.48
N VAL A 17 15.20 -4.23 -28.40
CA VAL A 17 16.13 -4.29 -29.54
C VAL A 17 16.28 -5.73 -30.00
N TRP A 18 15.85 -6.01 -31.22
CA TRP A 18 15.88 -7.33 -31.86
C TRP A 18 17.18 -7.52 -32.63
N LYS A 19 18.09 -8.32 -32.06
CA LYS A 19 19.39 -8.69 -32.65
C LYS A 19 19.36 -10.10 -33.23
N LEU A 20 18.27 -10.45 -33.92
CA LEU A 20 18.03 -11.78 -34.48
C LEU A 20 18.41 -11.85 -35.97
N PRO A 21 18.82 -13.02 -36.50
CA PRO A 21 19.41 -13.15 -37.83
C PRO A 21 18.54 -12.65 -39.00
N ASP A 22 17.20 -12.61 -38.86
CA ASP A 22 16.28 -12.41 -39.98
C ASP A 22 15.44 -11.11 -39.91
N GLY A 23 15.81 -10.10 -39.10
CA GLY A 23 15.26 -8.74 -39.21
C GLY A 23 13.72 -8.62 -39.19
N GLN A 24 13.04 -9.44 -38.39
CA GLN A 24 11.58 -9.51 -38.40
C GLN A 24 10.93 -8.49 -37.49
N ASN A 25 9.86 -7.89 -38.01
CA ASN A 25 8.94 -7.07 -37.26
C ASN A 25 8.12 -7.98 -36.32
N TRP A 26 8.73 -8.37 -35.20
CA TRP A 26 8.13 -9.30 -34.24
C TRP A 26 7.07 -8.58 -33.42
N GLN A 27 5.81 -8.73 -33.82
CA GLN A 27 4.69 -8.30 -33.00
C GLN A 27 4.46 -9.30 -31.87
N LEU A 28 4.95 -8.96 -30.67
CA LEU A 28 4.60 -9.71 -29.46
C LEU A 28 3.08 -9.61 -29.25
N PRO A 29 2.35 -10.73 -29.09
CA PRO A 29 0.91 -10.63 -28.98
C PRO A 29 0.51 -9.80 -27.75
N GLY A 30 -0.45 -8.89 -27.89
CA GLY A 30 -0.86 -7.99 -26.81
C GLY A 30 0.05 -6.80 -26.54
N PHE A 31 1.22 -6.69 -27.17
CA PHE A 31 2.10 -5.51 -27.05
C PHE A 31 1.71 -4.38 -28.01
N ALA A 32 1.00 -4.68 -29.11
CA ALA A 32 0.63 -3.67 -30.11
C ALA A 32 -0.08 -2.43 -29.52
N PRO A 33 -1.04 -2.53 -28.56
CA PRO A 33 -1.66 -1.36 -27.94
C PRO A 33 -0.72 -0.48 -27.09
N PHE A 34 0.47 -0.99 -26.78
CA PHE A 34 1.47 -0.31 -25.94
C PHE A 34 2.62 0.27 -26.77
N LEU A 35 2.62 0.10 -28.10
CA LEU A 35 3.64 0.66 -28.97
C LEU A 35 3.58 2.19 -28.94
N SER A 36 4.71 2.85 -28.67
CA SER A 36 4.79 4.30 -28.59
C SER A 36 5.07 4.90 -29.97
N GLU A 37 4.09 5.62 -30.54
CA GLU A 37 4.28 6.37 -31.79
C GLU A 37 5.15 7.63 -31.59
N LYS A 38 5.18 8.16 -30.37
CA LYS A 38 5.83 9.44 -30.00
C LYS A 38 7.35 9.45 -30.15
N MET A 39 7.99 8.29 -30.28
CA MET A 39 9.45 8.17 -30.50
C MET A 39 9.83 7.77 -31.93
N SER A 40 8.84 7.60 -32.83
CA SER A 40 9.07 7.15 -34.21
C SER A 40 9.15 8.30 -35.25
N LYS A 41 8.84 9.54 -34.86
CA LYS A 41 8.89 10.71 -35.75
C LYS A 41 10.15 11.54 -35.54
N THR A 42 10.84 11.80 -36.64
CA THR A 42 11.96 12.75 -36.78
C THR A 42 11.47 14.20 -36.72
N ASP A 43 10.83 14.60 -35.62
CA ASP A 43 10.55 16.00 -35.32
C ASP A 43 11.55 16.47 -34.26
N LYS A 44 12.15 17.66 -34.46
CA LYS A 44 13.25 18.20 -33.64
C LYS A 44 12.93 18.38 -32.14
N GLU A 45 11.67 18.26 -31.73
CA GLU A 45 11.25 18.24 -30.32
C GLU A 45 11.45 16.87 -29.63
N CYS A 46 11.62 15.78 -30.40
CA CYS A 46 11.78 14.41 -29.89
C CYS A 46 13.20 14.07 -29.40
N GLU A 47 14.21 14.91 -29.65
CA GLU A 47 15.59 14.65 -29.20
C GLU A 47 15.72 14.61 -27.66
N ALA A 48 14.87 15.34 -26.93
CA ALA A 48 14.82 15.27 -25.46
C ALA A 48 14.16 13.98 -24.93
N THR A 49 13.24 13.38 -25.69
CA THR A 49 12.53 12.13 -25.30
C THR A 49 13.30 10.85 -25.63
N ASN A 50 14.30 10.91 -26.53
CA ASN A 50 15.15 9.79 -26.89
C ASN A 50 16.38 9.60 -25.98
N SER A 51 16.49 10.40 -24.91
CA SER A 51 17.53 10.24 -23.88
C SER A 51 17.42 8.85 -23.19
N PRO A 52 18.55 8.14 -22.96
CA PRO A 52 18.60 6.94 -22.12
C PRO A 52 17.98 7.13 -20.73
N GLU A 53 17.94 8.38 -20.24
CA GLU A 53 17.46 8.74 -18.91
C GLU A 53 15.93 8.66 -18.77
N ASN A 54 15.17 8.63 -19.87
CA ASN A 54 13.71 8.53 -19.85
C ASN A 54 13.18 7.09 -20.00
N LYS A 55 14.06 6.10 -20.18
CA LYS A 55 13.68 4.69 -20.35
C LYS A 55 13.80 3.96 -19.02
N LEU A 56 12.82 3.12 -18.70
CA LEU A 56 12.93 2.20 -17.57
C LEU A 56 14.05 1.19 -17.82
N PHE A 57 14.06 0.59 -19.02
CA PHE A 57 15.18 -0.21 -19.51
C PHE A 57 15.13 -0.38 -21.03
N THR A 58 16.27 -0.82 -21.57
CA THR A 58 16.46 -1.34 -22.92
C THR A 58 16.82 -2.82 -22.81
N ILE A 59 16.17 -3.69 -23.57
CA ILE A 59 16.46 -5.13 -23.58
C ILE A 59 16.90 -5.57 -24.98
N ASN A 60 18.08 -6.19 -25.05
CA ASN A 60 18.58 -6.81 -26.28
C ASN A 60 18.08 -8.26 -26.36
N ILE A 61 17.35 -8.59 -27.42
CA ILE A 61 16.96 -9.97 -27.74
C ILE A 61 18.01 -10.56 -28.68
N VAL A 62 18.78 -11.53 -28.19
CA VAL A 62 19.98 -12.07 -28.84
C VAL A 62 19.83 -13.59 -29.01
N PRO A 63 20.33 -14.19 -30.09
CA PRO A 63 20.37 -15.64 -30.20
C PRO A 63 21.25 -16.23 -29.10
N LEU A 64 20.75 -17.28 -28.44
CA LEU A 64 21.56 -18.10 -27.55
C LEU A 64 22.59 -18.83 -28.42
N LYS A 65 23.86 -18.43 -28.32
CA LYS A 65 24.96 -19.26 -28.83
C LYS A 65 25.07 -20.46 -27.91
N GLU A 66 25.43 -21.63 -28.45
CA GLU A 66 25.80 -22.81 -27.66
C GLU A 66 27.02 -22.45 -26.80
N ALA A 67 26.76 -21.85 -25.64
CA ALA A 67 27.73 -21.54 -24.63
C ALA A 67 27.49 -22.54 -23.50
N SER A 68 28.47 -23.41 -23.26
CA SER A 68 28.56 -24.16 -22.03
C SER A 68 28.36 -23.18 -20.86
N GLU A 69 27.36 -23.39 -20.01
CA GLU A 69 27.35 -22.72 -18.71
C GLU A 69 28.72 -23.01 -18.06
N ASP A 70 29.51 -21.98 -17.76
CA ASP A 70 30.74 -22.16 -17.01
C ASP A 70 30.36 -22.79 -15.66
N ALA A 71 30.67 -24.08 -15.50
CA ALA A 71 30.34 -24.85 -14.30
C ALA A 71 30.89 -24.20 -13.02
N ALA A 72 31.98 -23.43 -13.15
CA ALA A 72 32.59 -22.64 -12.08
C ALA A 72 31.71 -21.46 -11.61
N GLN A 73 30.92 -20.86 -12.50
CA GLN A 73 30.05 -19.71 -12.17
C GLN A 73 28.71 -20.17 -11.61
N LYS A 74 28.19 -21.31 -12.09
CA LYS A 74 27.00 -21.98 -11.54
C LYS A 74 27.13 -22.29 -10.04
N ASN A 75 28.32 -22.65 -9.58
CA ASN A 75 28.58 -22.97 -8.17
C ASN A 75 28.61 -21.75 -7.22
N LYS A 76 28.66 -20.51 -7.75
CA LYS A 76 28.69 -19.29 -6.93
C LYS A 76 27.34 -18.56 -6.87
N GLU A 77 26.42 -18.88 -7.78
CA GLU A 77 25.11 -18.23 -7.88
C GLU A 77 24.13 -18.80 -6.84
N ARG A 78 23.48 -17.92 -6.08
CA ARG A 78 22.39 -18.31 -5.18
C ARG A 78 21.10 -18.43 -5.98
N ILE A 79 20.47 -19.60 -5.97
CA ILE A 79 19.11 -19.76 -6.49
C ILE A 79 18.14 -19.06 -5.54
N LEU A 80 17.53 -17.97 -6.01
CA LEU A 80 16.49 -17.28 -5.26
C LEU A 80 15.19 -18.06 -5.34
N SER A 81 14.78 -18.47 -6.53
CA SER A 81 13.53 -19.19 -6.70
C SER A 81 13.52 -20.10 -7.91
N THR A 82 12.75 -21.18 -7.80
CA THR A 82 12.45 -22.12 -8.87
C THR A 82 10.93 -22.16 -9.05
N PHE A 83 10.46 -22.23 -10.30
CA PHE A 83 9.04 -22.28 -10.65
C PHE A 83 8.81 -23.33 -11.71
N ASP A 84 7.75 -24.11 -11.54
CA ASP A 84 7.26 -24.99 -12.59
C ASP A 84 6.28 -24.23 -13.48
N MET A 85 6.47 -24.36 -14.78
CA MET A 85 5.55 -23.93 -15.83
C MET A 85 5.04 -25.15 -16.57
N GLU A 86 3.87 -25.03 -17.23
CA GLU A 86 3.39 -26.09 -18.13
C GLU A 86 4.42 -26.43 -19.23
N THR A 87 5.24 -25.44 -19.65
CA THR A 87 6.21 -25.57 -20.73
C THR A 87 7.65 -25.82 -20.26
N GLY A 88 7.89 -25.95 -18.95
CA GLY A 88 9.25 -26.17 -18.43
C GLY A 88 9.49 -25.67 -17.01
N VAL A 89 10.76 -25.47 -16.65
CA VAL A 89 11.19 -25.04 -15.31
C VAL A 89 11.92 -23.71 -15.41
N CYS A 90 11.59 -22.77 -14.53
CA CYS A 90 12.24 -21.48 -14.44
C CYS A 90 13.08 -21.36 -13.17
N GLU A 91 14.22 -20.68 -13.29
CA GLU A 91 15.09 -20.36 -12.16
C GLU A 91 15.45 -18.88 -12.16
N LEU A 92 15.31 -18.22 -11.01
CA LEU A 92 15.88 -16.91 -10.75
C LEU A 92 17.11 -17.09 -9.86
N ARG A 93 18.28 -16.73 -10.37
CA ARG A 93 19.57 -16.81 -9.69
C ARG A 93 20.15 -15.42 -9.46
N LYS A 94 20.92 -15.25 -8.39
CA LYS A 94 21.59 -14.00 -8.02
C LYS A 94 23.06 -14.25 -7.67
N LEU A 95 23.92 -13.34 -8.12
CA LEU A 95 25.32 -13.21 -7.71
C LEU A 95 25.60 -11.72 -7.53
N ASP A 96 25.81 -11.29 -6.29
CA ASP A 96 25.96 -9.88 -5.91
C ASP A 96 24.81 -9.01 -6.48
N ASN A 97 25.12 -8.10 -7.40
CA ASN A 97 24.17 -7.20 -8.06
C ASN A 97 23.63 -7.75 -9.39
N SER A 98 24.11 -8.92 -9.83
CA SER A 98 23.72 -9.57 -11.07
C SER A 98 22.65 -10.63 -10.85
N TYR A 99 21.68 -10.68 -11.75
CA TYR A 99 20.56 -11.60 -11.75
C TYR A 99 20.49 -12.35 -13.07
N LYS A 100 20.20 -13.64 -12.99
CA LYS A 100 19.94 -14.48 -14.16
C LYS A 100 18.57 -15.12 -14.00
N PHE A 101 17.71 -14.89 -14.97
CA PHE A 101 16.44 -15.59 -15.09
C PHE A 101 16.52 -16.58 -16.25
N LEU A 102 16.40 -17.86 -15.91
CA LEU A 102 16.58 -18.98 -16.83
C LEU A 102 15.24 -19.68 -17.02
N ILE A 103 14.92 -20.03 -18.26
CA ILE A 103 13.78 -20.90 -18.60
C ILE A 103 14.33 -22.13 -19.31
N PHE A 104 14.13 -23.30 -18.71
CA PHE A 104 14.43 -24.60 -19.28
C PHE A 104 13.15 -25.22 -19.81
N THR A 105 13.19 -25.84 -20.99
CA THR A 105 12.09 -26.68 -21.51
C THR A 105 11.93 -27.96 -20.68
N THR A 106 10.84 -28.69 -20.90
CA THR A 106 10.56 -29.96 -20.20
C THR A 106 11.62 -31.05 -20.45
N ASP A 107 12.35 -30.99 -21.56
CA ASP A 107 13.50 -31.87 -21.86
C ASP A 107 14.83 -31.35 -21.28
N GLY A 108 14.80 -30.29 -20.46
CA GLY A 108 15.96 -29.74 -19.76
C GLY A 108 16.85 -28.83 -20.59
N LYS A 109 16.45 -28.47 -21.83
CA LYS A 109 17.22 -27.54 -22.67
C LYS A 109 16.97 -26.10 -22.27
N LEU A 110 18.02 -25.28 -22.26
CA LEU A 110 17.90 -23.86 -21.98
C LEU A 110 17.19 -23.15 -23.15
N SER A 111 16.03 -22.54 -22.87
CA SER A 111 15.25 -21.79 -23.85
C SER A 111 15.48 -20.29 -23.78
N ILE A 112 15.51 -19.72 -22.57
CA ILE A 112 15.77 -18.31 -22.34
C ILE A 112 16.81 -18.16 -21.22
N LYS A 113 17.77 -17.27 -21.43
CA LYS A 113 18.63 -16.70 -20.38
C LYS A 113 18.51 -15.18 -20.41
N LEU A 114 17.87 -14.62 -19.41
CA LEU A 114 17.76 -13.18 -19.19
C LEU A 114 18.78 -12.76 -18.13
N GLU A 115 19.69 -11.87 -18.51
CA GLU A 115 20.70 -11.27 -17.63
C GLU A 115 20.30 -9.84 -17.30
N MET A 116 20.24 -9.55 -16.01
CA MET A 116 19.86 -8.26 -15.44
C MET A 116 20.88 -7.88 -14.36
N GLU A 117 21.10 -6.59 -14.15
CA GLU A 117 21.99 -6.08 -13.12
C GLU A 117 21.29 -4.91 -12.43
N THR A 118 21.45 -4.77 -11.11
CA THR A 118 20.91 -3.60 -10.41
C THR A 118 21.56 -2.33 -10.98
N ASP A 119 20.78 -1.25 -10.98
CA ASP A 119 21.25 0.08 -11.41
C ASP A 119 21.68 0.18 -12.88
N ARG A 120 21.50 -0.89 -13.66
CA ARG A 120 21.67 -0.86 -15.12
C ARG A 120 20.33 -0.88 -15.83
N HIS A 121 20.16 0.09 -16.73
CA HIS A 121 18.99 0.18 -17.61
C HIS A 121 19.13 -0.67 -18.88
N VAL A 122 20.17 -1.50 -19.01
CA VAL A 122 20.37 -2.36 -20.19
C VAL A 122 20.42 -3.83 -19.78
N MET A 123 19.57 -4.63 -20.41
CA MET A 123 19.42 -6.07 -20.15
C MET A 123 19.70 -6.87 -21.42
N ASN A 124 20.13 -8.13 -21.25
CA ASN A 124 20.32 -9.05 -22.37
C ASN A 124 19.45 -10.30 -22.18
N CYS A 125 18.61 -10.59 -23.17
CA CYS A 125 17.82 -11.80 -23.24
C CYS A 125 18.34 -12.68 -24.37
N PHE A 126 19.02 -13.77 -24.00
CA PHE A 126 19.50 -14.78 -24.92
C PHE A 126 18.42 -15.84 -25.11
N CYS A 127 18.07 -16.13 -26.37
CA CYS A 127 16.97 -17.03 -26.69
C CYS A 127 17.42 -18.17 -27.60
N ALA A 128 17.10 -19.41 -27.22
CA ALA A 128 17.18 -20.54 -28.13
C ALA A 128 16.18 -20.33 -29.27
N LEU A 129 16.65 -20.54 -30.50
CA LEU A 129 15.83 -20.34 -31.68
C LEU A 129 15.42 -21.69 -32.26
N TYR A 130 14.14 -21.84 -32.58
CA TYR A 130 13.62 -22.96 -33.35
C TYR A 130 13.11 -22.49 -34.69
N GLU A 131 13.08 -23.40 -35.64
CA GLU A 131 12.59 -23.14 -36.98
C GLU A 131 11.07 -23.29 -37.02
N LYS A 132 10.36 -22.23 -37.41
CA LYS A 132 8.91 -22.32 -37.63
C LYS A 132 8.62 -23.19 -38.85
N PRO A 133 7.75 -24.21 -38.75
CA PRO A 133 7.42 -25.11 -39.85
C PRO A 133 6.85 -24.41 -41.09
N THR A 134 6.20 -23.25 -40.89
CA THR A 134 5.46 -22.58 -41.95
C THR A 134 6.35 -21.79 -42.91
N ASN A 135 7.46 -21.22 -42.42
CA ASN A 135 8.23 -20.22 -43.17
C ASN A 135 9.76 -20.39 -43.03
N HIS A 136 10.26 -21.46 -42.39
CA HIS A 136 11.69 -21.72 -42.16
C HIS A 136 12.42 -20.62 -41.37
N ILE A 137 11.67 -19.79 -40.65
CA ILE A 137 12.20 -18.68 -39.86
C ILE A 137 12.65 -19.18 -38.50
N LYS A 138 13.83 -18.76 -38.04
CA LYS A 138 14.32 -19.01 -36.68
C LYS A 138 13.78 -18.00 -35.67
N VAL A 139 13.08 -18.48 -34.65
CA VAL A 139 12.36 -17.64 -33.68
C VAL A 139 12.55 -18.13 -32.24
N PRO A 140 12.45 -17.25 -31.24
CA PRO A 140 12.34 -17.66 -29.85
C PRO A 140 10.94 -18.21 -29.54
N ASP A 141 10.82 -18.94 -28.43
CA ASP A 141 9.51 -19.35 -27.91
C ASP A 141 8.72 -18.11 -27.45
N PRO A 142 7.53 -17.84 -28.03
CA PRO A 142 6.77 -16.64 -27.73
C PRO A 142 6.30 -16.60 -26.27
N ASN A 143 5.99 -17.73 -25.64
CA ASN A 143 5.53 -17.78 -24.26
C ASN A 143 6.70 -17.54 -23.31
N HIS A 144 7.84 -18.18 -23.56
CA HIS A 144 9.05 -18.00 -22.75
C HIS A 144 9.58 -16.57 -22.86
N LEU A 145 9.64 -16.00 -24.07
CA LEU A 145 10.06 -14.61 -24.27
C LEU A 145 9.11 -13.62 -23.59
N ARG A 146 7.79 -13.82 -23.71
CA ARG A 146 6.81 -12.98 -23.00
C ARG A 146 6.99 -13.03 -21.49
N PHE A 147 7.27 -14.21 -20.94
CA PHE A 147 7.48 -14.36 -19.50
C PHE A 147 8.79 -13.71 -19.05
N ALA A 148 9.87 -13.86 -19.83
CA ALA A 148 11.12 -13.15 -19.58
C ALA A 148 10.94 -11.62 -19.61
N LEU A 149 10.17 -11.09 -20.56
CA LEU A 149 9.85 -9.65 -20.60
C LEU A 149 9.01 -9.21 -19.39
N TRP A 150 8.09 -10.05 -18.93
CA TRP A 150 7.33 -9.78 -17.69
C TRP A 150 8.26 -9.71 -16.48
N MET A 151 9.24 -10.62 -16.42
CA MET A 151 10.28 -10.62 -15.38
C MET A 151 11.21 -9.40 -15.48
N ALA A 152 11.53 -8.93 -16.70
CA ALA A 152 12.29 -7.70 -16.89
C ALA A 152 11.54 -6.46 -16.36
N VAL A 153 10.23 -6.36 -16.66
CA VAL A 153 9.37 -5.28 -16.16
C VAL A 153 9.23 -5.31 -14.65
N GLY A 154 9.06 -6.50 -14.04
CA GLY A 154 9.04 -6.63 -12.59
C GLY A 154 10.35 -6.17 -11.95
N PHE A 155 11.48 -6.65 -12.47
CA PHE A 155 12.81 -6.33 -11.94
C PHE A 155 13.11 -4.83 -11.97
N ALA A 156 12.91 -4.17 -13.11
CA ALA A 156 13.18 -2.74 -13.24
C ALA A 156 12.08 -1.85 -12.63
N GLY A 157 10.82 -2.29 -12.67
CA GLY A 157 9.69 -1.49 -12.22
C GLY A 157 9.54 -1.40 -10.71
N ILE A 158 9.87 -2.47 -9.96
CA ILE A 158 9.67 -2.52 -8.50
C ILE A 158 10.44 -1.40 -7.77
N PRO A 159 11.73 -1.14 -8.08
CA PRO A 159 12.46 0.02 -7.56
C PRO A 159 11.74 1.36 -7.81
N GLU A 160 11.10 1.49 -8.97
CA GLU A 160 10.28 2.64 -9.40
C GLU A 160 8.83 2.58 -8.89
N LEU A 161 8.59 1.85 -7.79
CA LEU A 161 7.29 1.67 -7.15
C LEU A 161 6.18 1.17 -8.09
N THR A 162 6.57 0.39 -9.10
CA THR A 162 5.69 -0.20 -10.12
C THR A 162 5.79 -1.71 -10.05
N ALA A 163 4.69 -2.42 -9.85
CA ALA A 163 4.73 -3.88 -9.73
C ALA A 163 3.54 -4.55 -10.40
N ALA A 164 3.75 -5.77 -10.87
CA ALA A 164 2.65 -6.64 -11.27
C ALA A 164 1.87 -7.11 -10.03
N VAL A 165 0.56 -7.21 -10.17
CA VAL A 165 -0.32 -7.76 -9.13
C VAL A 165 -1.28 -8.78 -9.74
N HIS A 166 -1.25 -10.01 -9.24
CA HIS A 166 -2.10 -11.10 -9.70
C HIS A 166 -3.57 -10.81 -9.37
N SER A 167 -4.29 -10.26 -10.35
CA SER A 167 -5.64 -9.72 -10.12
C SER A 167 -6.45 -9.57 -11.40
N SER A 168 -7.78 -9.47 -11.26
CA SER A 168 -8.71 -9.11 -12.33
C SER A 168 -9.28 -7.72 -12.04
N VAL A 169 -9.29 -6.82 -13.03
CA VAL A 169 -9.55 -5.38 -12.78
C VAL A 169 -10.70 -4.87 -13.62
N ILE A 170 -11.72 -4.32 -12.96
CA ILE A 170 -12.83 -3.63 -13.62
C ILE A 170 -12.70 -2.11 -13.44
N ILE A 171 -13.24 -1.38 -14.42
CA ILE A 171 -13.42 0.07 -14.40
C ILE A 171 -14.91 0.37 -14.31
N HIS A 172 -15.27 1.23 -13.37
CA HIS A 172 -16.61 1.76 -13.18
C HIS A 172 -16.51 3.21 -12.69
N GLU A 173 -17.29 4.14 -13.27
CA GLU A 173 -17.23 5.58 -12.94
C GLU A 173 -15.80 6.18 -12.99
N ASN A 174 -14.98 5.80 -13.98
CA ASN A 174 -13.56 6.20 -14.12
C ASN A 174 -12.67 5.83 -12.92
N GLN A 175 -13.06 4.85 -12.11
CA GLN A 175 -12.23 4.29 -11.05
C GLN A 175 -12.09 2.78 -11.22
N ALA A 176 -10.99 2.23 -10.70
CA ALA A 176 -10.72 0.81 -10.78
C ALA A 176 -11.04 0.06 -9.49
N VAL A 177 -11.55 -1.17 -9.62
CA VAL A 177 -11.64 -2.14 -8.52
C VAL A 177 -10.84 -3.38 -8.89
N LEU A 178 -9.90 -3.75 -8.03
CA LEU A 178 -9.04 -4.93 -8.22
C LEU A 178 -9.61 -6.11 -7.44
N PHE A 179 -9.72 -7.26 -8.10
CA PHE A 179 -10.11 -8.51 -7.46
C PHE A 179 -8.91 -9.45 -7.35
N LEU A 180 -8.51 -9.71 -6.10
CA LEU A 180 -7.43 -10.61 -5.72
C LEU A 180 -8.01 -11.98 -5.32
N GLY A 181 -7.18 -13.00 -5.34
CA GLY A 181 -7.56 -14.36 -4.94
C GLY A 181 -6.55 -15.36 -5.46
N GLU A 182 -6.55 -16.55 -4.89
CA GLU A 182 -5.74 -17.66 -5.39
C GLU A 182 -6.16 -18.04 -6.81
N SER A 183 -5.31 -18.80 -7.50
CA SER A 183 -5.71 -19.40 -8.76
C SER A 183 -6.93 -20.30 -8.54
N GLY A 184 -7.94 -20.20 -9.39
CA GLY A 184 -9.18 -20.96 -9.24
C GLY A 184 -10.23 -20.37 -8.29
N THR A 185 -9.95 -19.31 -7.50
CA THR A 185 -10.96 -18.70 -6.60
C THR A 185 -12.09 -17.97 -7.35
N GLY A 186 -11.99 -17.81 -8.67
CA GLY A 186 -13.06 -17.25 -9.51
C GLY A 186 -12.97 -15.75 -9.79
N LYS A 187 -11.76 -15.16 -9.80
CA LYS A 187 -11.53 -13.73 -10.13
C LYS A 187 -12.20 -13.31 -11.44
N SER A 188 -11.89 -14.00 -12.54
CA SER A 188 -12.47 -13.71 -13.87
C SER A 188 -13.98 -13.99 -13.93
N THR A 189 -14.47 -14.95 -13.14
CA THR A 189 -15.92 -15.19 -12.98
C THR A 189 -16.59 -14.02 -12.28
N HIS A 190 -15.97 -13.48 -11.22
CA HIS A 190 -16.50 -12.35 -10.49
C HIS A 190 -16.52 -11.08 -11.36
N THR A 191 -15.45 -10.81 -12.12
CA THR A 191 -15.44 -9.66 -13.03
C THR A 191 -16.44 -9.79 -14.17
N ARG A 192 -16.69 -11.01 -14.68
CA ARG A 192 -17.80 -11.24 -15.63
C ARG A 192 -19.16 -10.88 -15.04
N LEU A 193 -19.44 -11.28 -13.80
CA LEU A 193 -20.68 -10.90 -13.13
C LEU A 193 -20.83 -9.38 -13.02
N TRP A 194 -19.74 -8.64 -12.80
CA TRP A 194 -19.77 -7.17 -12.84
C TRP A 194 -20.16 -6.62 -14.22
N LEU A 195 -19.55 -7.14 -15.29
CA LEU A 195 -19.84 -6.72 -16.67
C LEU A 195 -21.31 -6.99 -17.06
N GLU A 196 -21.87 -8.12 -16.60
CA GLU A 196 -23.23 -8.53 -16.92
C GLU A 196 -24.31 -7.80 -16.09
N ASN A 197 -23.98 -7.36 -14.87
CA ASN A 197 -24.99 -6.89 -13.90
C ASN A 197 -24.84 -5.42 -13.48
N VAL A 198 -23.74 -4.74 -13.84
CA VAL A 198 -23.50 -3.34 -13.49
C VAL A 198 -23.23 -2.54 -14.77
N PRO A 199 -24.23 -1.80 -15.29
CA PRO A 199 -24.08 -0.97 -16.49
C PRO A 199 -22.91 0.01 -16.39
N GLY A 200 -22.21 0.23 -17.51
CA GLY A 200 -21.04 1.13 -17.55
C GLY A 200 -19.75 0.52 -16.99
N THR A 201 -19.78 -0.74 -16.55
CA THR A 201 -18.57 -1.47 -16.13
C THR A 201 -17.85 -2.09 -17.32
N ARG A 202 -16.51 -2.05 -17.30
CA ARG A 202 -15.67 -2.71 -18.32
C ARG A 202 -14.41 -3.32 -17.70
N LEU A 203 -13.84 -4.31 -18.38
CA LEU A 203 -12.61 -4.97 -17.95
C LEU A 203 -11.39 -4.18 -18.43
N LEU A 204 -10.46 -3.86 -17.52
CA LEU A 204 -9.18 -3.22 -17.86
C LEU A 204 -8.15 -4.27 -18.28
N ASN A 205 -7.90 -5.24 -17.41
CA ASN A 205 -6.92 -6.30 -17.58
C ASN A 205 -7.28 -7.46 -16.64
N ASP A 206 -6.91 -8.66 -17.03
CA ASP A 206 -7.05 -9.87 -16.24
C ASP A 206 -5.69 -10.52 -16.06
N ASP A 207 -5.39 -10.98 -14.86
CA ASP A 207 -4.22 -11.75 -14.43
C ASP A 207 -2.96 -10.94 -14.08
N SER A 208 -2.54 -9.98 -14.91
CA SER A 208 -1.25 -9.29 -14.72
C SER A 208 -1.28 -7.77 -14.96
N PRO A 209 -2.23 -7.01 -14.37
CA PRO A 209 -2.15 -5.55 -14.38
C PRO A 209 -0.94 -5.05 -13.58
N LEU A 210 -0.54 -3.80 -13.86
CA LEU A 210 0.59 -3.14 -13.21
C LEU A 210 0.10 -2.02 -12.31
N LEU A 211 0.37 -2.10 -11.02
CA LEU A 211 0.12 -1.02 -10.07
C LEU A 211 1.33 -0.09 -10.03
N ARG A 212 1.09 1.21 -9.84
CA ARG A 212 2.14 2.22 -9.67
C ARG A 212 1.74 3.25 -8.64
N LEU A 213 2.62 3.49 -7.67
CA LEU A 213 2.50 4.60 -6.74
C LEU A 213 3.21 5.83 -7.31
N HIS A 214 2.45 6.88 -7.60
CA HIS A 214 2.99 8.16 -8.07
C HIS A 214 3.33 9.05 -6.88
N LYS A 215 4.50 9.69 -6.91
CA LYS A 215 4.82 10.80 -6.02
C LYS A 215 4.11 12.05 -6.56
N ARG A 216 3.79 13.02 -5.69
CA ARG A 216 2.99 14.20 -6.09
C ARG A 216 3.69 15.08 -7.14
N GLU A 217 5.01 15.05 -7.21
CA GLU A 217 5.83 15.76 -8.20
C GLU A 217 5.62 15.21 -9.62
N ASP A 218 5.47 13.88 -9.76
CA ASP A 218 5.26 13.20 -11.04
C ASP A 218 3.90 13.57 -11.68
N LEU A 219 2.90 13.90 -10.85
CA LEU A 219 1.55 14.27 -11.31
C LEU A 219 1.49 15.70 -11.85
N LYS A 220 2.27 16.63 -11.27
CA LYS A 220 2.35 18.03 -11.77
C LYS A 220 2.98 18.10 -13.16
N ALA A 221 3.98 17.26 -13.44
CA ALA A 221 4.64 17.16 -14.75
C ALA A 221 3.73 16.54 -15.85
N ARG A 222 2.72 15.76 -15.46
CA ARG A 222 1.74 15.17 -16.40
C ARG A 222 0.58 16.11 -16.72
N ASP A 223 0.12 16.90 -15.76
CA ASP A 223 -0.97 17.87 -15.96
C ASP A 223 -0.58 19.03 -16.90
N CYS A 224 0.71 19.33 -17.06
CA CYS A 224 1.20 20.33 -18.03
C CYS A 224 1.38 19.78 -19.46
N ASN A 225 1.26 18.46 -19.66
CA ASN A 225 1.41 17.79 -20.97
C ASN A 225 0.11 17.17 -21.51
N SER A 226 -1.04 17.46 -20.88
CA SER A 226 -2.35 17.13 -21.45
C SER A 226 -2.88 18.33 -22.23
N PRO A 227 -3.23 18.20 -23.53
CA PRO A 227 -3.86 19.29 -24.25
C PRO A 227 -5.24 19.53 -23.63
N ARG A 228 -5.39 20.59 -22.85
CA ARG A 228 -6.69 21.09 -22.40
C ARG A 228 -7.33 21.82 -23.57
N GLN A 229 -8.05 21.10 -24.41
CA GLN A 229 -8.97 21.72 -25.37
C GLN A 229 -10.25 22.12 -24.62
N ASP A 230 -10.66 23.38 -24.74
CA ASP A 230 -12.03 23.79 -24.40
C ASP A 230 -12.99 23.38 -25.53
N GLU A 231 -14.31 23.37 -25.27
CA GLU A 231 -15.34 23.01 -26.25
C GLU A 231 -15.45 23.99 -27.45
N ARG A 232 -14.49 24.93 -27.62
CA ARG A 232 -14.45 25.89 -28.72
C ARG A 232 -13.08 26.01 -29.40
N GLY A 233 -12.12 25.14 -29.08
CA GLY A 233 -10.89 24.97 -29.86
C GLY A 233 -9.98 26.19 -29.92
N GLN A 234 -9.81 26.93 -28.81
CA GLN A 234 -8.82 28.00 -28.74
C GLN A 234 -7.80 27.78 -27.61
N ASP A 235 -6.51 27.90 -27.96
CA ASP A 235 -5.38 27.77 -27.04
C ASP A 235 -5.31 28.96 -26.06
N LEU A 236 -5.39 28.66 -24.77
CA LEU A 236 -5.16 29.64 -23.70
C LEU A 236 -3.65 29.84 -23.49
N LYS A 237 -3.13 31.01 -23.88
CA LYS A 237 -1.78 31.47 -23.49
C LYS A 237 -1.75 31.73 -21.98
N LEU A 238 -0.75 31.16 -21.30
CA LEU A 238 -0.45 31.43 -19.89
C LEU A 238 0.60 32.54 -19.80
N ASP A 239 0.21 33.66 -19.19
CA ASP A 239 1.13 34.74 -18.82
C ASP A 239 2.03 34.28 -17.65
N LYS A 240 3.35 34.39 -17.85
CA LYS A 240 4.37 34.18 -16.83
C LYS A 240 4.61 35.50 -16.10
N GLU A 241 4.23 35.60 -14.83
CA GLU A 241 4.74 36.66 -13.95
C GLU A 241 5.24 36.10 -12.61
N HIS A 242 6.53 36.37 -12.38
CA HIS A 242 7.26 36.58 -11.12
C HIS A 242 7.27 35.51 -10.02
N GLU A 243 8.36 34.73 -10.01
CA GLU A 243 8.97 34.18 -8.80
C GLU A 243 9.78 35.28 -8.08
N GLN A 244 9.52 35.45 -6.79
CA GLN A 244 10.45 36.09 -5.85
C GLN A 244 10.69 35.14 -4.69
N ASP A 245 11.98 34.87 -4.46
CA ASP A 245 12.53 34.05 -3.40
C ASP A 245 12.14 34.54 -2.00
N GLN A 246 11.69 33.61 -1.16
CA GLN A 246 11.78 33.75 0.30
C GLN A 246 12.28 32.44 0.90
N GLU A 247 13.53 32.49 1.36
CA GLU A 247 14.14 31.53 2.27
C GLU A 247 13.31 31.42 3.56
N HIS A 248 12.81 30.23 3.89
CA HIS A 248 12.39 29.92 5.27
C HIS A 248 12.50 28.42 5.61
N ASP A 249 13.46 28.17 6.50
CA ASP A 249 13.47 27.27 7.67
C ASP A 249 13.21 25.76 7.49
N HIS A 250 14.27 24.99 7.71
CA HIS A 250 14.31 23.53 7.71
C HIS A 250 13.48 22.92 8.86
N ASN A 251 12.34 22.32 8.52
CA ASN A 251 11.72 21.22 9.26
C ASN A 251 11.02 20.29 8.24
N HIS A 252 11.78 19.36 7.65
CA HIS A 252 11.24 18.32 6.77
C HIS A 252 10.56 17.21 7.60
N ASP A 253 9.26 17.32 7.80
CA ASP A 253 8.36 16.16 7.91
C ASP A 253 7.52 16.15 6.61
N ASP A 254 8.07 15.54 5.56
CA ASP A 254 7.48 15.43 4.22
C ASP A 254 6.31 14.43 4.20
N ASP A 255 5.12 14.85 4.63
CA ASP A 255 3.86 14.13 4.46
C ASP A 255 3.33 14.31 3.01
N HIS A 256 4.09 13.84 2.01
CA HIS A 256 3.67 13.86 0.60
C HIS A 256 2.71 12.68 0.30
N GLU A 257 1.44 12.99 0.02
CA GLU A 257 0.37 12.00 -0.22
C GLU A 257 0.51 11.33 -1.61
N ASN A 258 1.09 10.13 -1.66
CA ASN A 258 1.23 9.32 -2.89
C ASN A 258 -0.13 8.87 -3.43
N THR A 259 -0.30 8.86 -4.77
CA THR A 259 -1.54 8.40 -5.42
C THR A 259 -1.34 7.06 -6.14
N LEU A 260 -2.22 6.09 -5.88
CA LEU A 260 -2.18 4.77 -6.51
C LEU A 260 -3.00 4.72 -7.80
N TYR A 261 -2.36 4.31 -8.89
CA TYR A 261 -2.99 3.99 -10.16
C TYR A 261 -2.79 2.52 -10.52
N ILE A 262 -3.76 1.96 -11.23
CA ILE A 262 -3.65 0.65 -11.88
C ILE A 262 -3.62 0.85 -13.40
N TYR A 263 -2.72 0.14 -14.06
CA TYR A 263 -2.51 0.17 -15.49
C TYR A 263 -2.86 -1.19 -16.09
N GLY A 264 -3.47 -1.17 -17.27
CA GLY A 264 -3.49 -2.37 -18.10
C GLY A 264 -2.07 -2.71 -18.55
N SER A 265 -1.85 -3.96 -18.96
CA SER A 265 -0.53 -4.44 -19.37
C SER A 265 -0.63 -5.33 -20.62
N PRO A 266 0.49 -5.57 -21.32
CA PRO A 266 0.53 -6.51 -22.45
C PRO A 266 0.43 -7.98 -22.02
N TRP A 267 0.41 -8.24 -20.71
CA TRP A 267 0.18 -9.57 -20.13
C TRP A 267 -1.25 -9.65 -19.62
N SER A 268 -2.01 -10.59 -20.19
CA SER A 268 -3.36 -10.87 -19.76
C SER A 268 -3.64 -12.36 -19.84
N GLY A 269 -4.47 -12.85 -18.92
CA GLY A 269 -4.94 -14.23 -18.90
C GLY A 269 -5.86 -14.58 -20.07
N LYS A 270 -6.73 -15.58 -19.88
CA LYS A 270 -7.56 -16.17 -20.94
C LYS A 270 -8.46 -15.16 -21.68
N GLY A 271 -8.83 -14.05 -21.03
CA GLY A 271 -9.63 -12.99 -21.62
C GLY A 271 -8.90 -12.14 -22.68
N LYS A 272 -7.57 -12.21 -22.77
CA LYS A 272 -6.73 -11.48 -23.74
C LYS A 272 -7.08 -9.99 -23.87
N VAL A 273 -7.21 -9.29 -22.74
CA VAL A 273 -7.56 -7.87 -22.71
C VAL A 273 -6.31 -7.03 -22.52
N TYR A 274 -5.90 -6.35 -23.59
CA TYR A 274 -4.67 -5.55 -23.67
C TYR A 274 -5.05 -4.08 -23.89
N ARG A 275 -5.15 -3.31 -22.81
CA ARG A 275 -5.55 -1.90 -22.85
C ARG A 275 -4.44 -1.05 -22.25
N ASN A 276 -3.90 -0.13 -23.03
CA ASN A 276 -2.96 0.88 -22.52
C ASN A 276 -3.73 2.05 -21.92
N GLU A 277 -4.40 1.76 -20.79
CA GLU A 277 -5.19 2.74 -20.04
C GLU A 277 -4.82 2.65 -18.55
N ASN A 278 -5.11 3.70 -17.78
CA ASN A 278 -4.86 3.73 -16.35
C ASN A 278 -5.95 4.49 -15.59
N TYR A 279 -6.20 4.05 -14.35
CA TYR A 279 -7.27 4.59 -13.51
C TYR A 279 -6.85 4.66 -12.04
N PRO A 280 -7.35 5.66 -11.29
CA PRO A 280 -7.19 5.67 -9.83
C PRO A 280 -7.92 4.48 -9.23
N VAL A 281 -7.32 3.87 -8.21
CA VAL A 281 -7.90 2.70 -7.54
C VAL A 281 -8.95 3.14 -6.52
N ALA A 282 -10.19 2.66 -6.65
CA ALA A 282 -11.26 2.88 -5.67
C ALA A 282 -11.18 1.90 -4.49
N ALA A 283 -10.93 0.63 -4.78
CA ALA A 283 -10.87 -0.42 -3.78
C ALA A 283 -10.10 -1.65 -4.29
N ILE A 284 -9.63 -2.45 -3.33
CA ILE A 284 -9.05 -3.77 -3.60
C ILE A 284 -9.87 -4.80 -2.84
N VAL A 285 -10.22 -5.92 -3.49
CA VAL A 285 -11.12 -6.94 -2.93
C VAL A 285 -10.46 -8.31 -3.05
N ARG A 286 -10.13 -8.94 -1.92
CA ARG A 286 -9.68 -10.34 -1.87
C ARG A 286 -10.89 -11.25 -1.81
N LEU A 287 -11.08 -12.05 -2.86
CA LEU A 287 -12.13 -13.04 -2.94
C LEU A 287 -11.82 -14.26 -2.07
N GLN A 288 -12.86 -14.78 -1.43
CA GLN A 288 -12.84 -16.04 -0.72
C GLN A 288 -14.17 -16.76 -0.99
N GLN A 289 -14.13 -18.05 -1.32
CA GLN A 289 -15.35 -18.82 -1.51
C GLN A 289 -16.05 -19.04 -0.16
N ALA A 290 -17.36 -18.83 -0.13
CA ALA A 290 -18.19 -19.06 1.04
C ALA A 290 -19.64 -19.38 0.62
N PRO A 291 -20.42 -20.09 1.46
CA PRO A 291 -21.84 -20.36 1.18
C PRO A 291 -22.75 -19.14 1.39
N PHE A 292 -22.18 -17.96 1.68
CA PHE A 292 -22.88 -16.71 1.94
C PHE A 292 -22.10 -15.53 1.35
N ASN A 293 -22.74 -14.37 1.22
CA ASN A 293 -22.08 -13.13 0.81
C ASN A 293 -21.79 -12.26 2.04
N ARG A 294 -20.51 -11.96 2.30
CA ARG A 294 -20.07 -11.03 3.34
C ARG A 294 -18.87 -10.22 2.84
N ALA A 295 -18.99 -8.91 2.90
CA ALA A 295 -17.91 -7.98 2.61
C ALA A 295 -17.39 -7.40 3.93
N THR A 296 -16.11 -7.60 4.22
CA THR A 296 -15.45 -7.09 5.43
C THR A 296 -14.33 -6.16 5.01
N ARG A 297 -14.34 -4.90 5.46
CA ARG A 297 -13.19 -4.01 5.29
C ARG A 297 -12.05 -4.50 6.19
N LEU A 298 -10.89 -4.75 5.61
CA LEU A 298 -9.73 -5.29 6.31
C LEU A 298 -8.97 -4.18 7.03
N ASN A 299 -8.45 -4.50 8.22
CA ASN A 299 -7.47 -3.66 8.89
C ASN A 299 -6.08 -3.78 8.23
N VAL A 300 -5.10 -3.01 8.69
CA VAL A 300 -3.75 -2.97 8.09
C VAL A 300 -3.10 -4.35 8.01
N VAL A 301 -3.14 -5.14 9.10
CA VAL A 301 -2.52 -6.47 9.16
C VAL A 301 -3.21 -7.45 8.21
N GLN A 302 -4.54 -7.48 8.24
CA GLN A 302 -5.33 -8.33 7.34
C GLN A 302 -5.19 -7.90 5.88
N GLY A 303 -5.11 -6.60 5.62
CA GLY A 303 -4.90 -6.04 4.29
C GLY A 303 -3.53 -6.42 3.73
N PHE A 304 -2.48 -6.35 4.55
CA PHE A 304 -1.15 -6.83 4.17
C PHE A 304 -1.19 -8.32 3.79
N ALA A 305 -1.79 -9.17 4.63
CA ALA A 305 -1.94 -10.59 4.35
C ALA A 305 -2.77 -10.89 3.09
N ALA A 306 -3.74 -10.03 2.75
CA ALA A 306 -4.54 -10.16 1.54
C ALA A 306 -3.78 -9.74 0.26
N LEU A 307 -2.92 -8.73 0.37
CA LEU A 307 -2.16 -8.15 -0.74
C LEU A 307 -0.89 -8.93 -1.05
N TYR A 308 -0.08 -9.21 -0.03
CA TYR A 308 1.28 -9.76 -0.14
C TYR A 308 1.40 -10.99 -1.06
N PRO A 309 0.49 -12.00 -1.00
CA PRO A 309 0.58 -13.17 -1.87
C PRO A 309 0.25 -12.91 -3.35
N SER A 310 -0.20 -11.70 -3.68
CA SER A 310 -0.61 -11.33 -5.05
C SER A 310 0.54 -10.70 -5.84
N PHE A 311 1.69 -10.44 -5.21
CA PHE A 311 2.89 -9.98 -5.90
C PHE A 311 3.73 -11.18 -6.38
N PRO A 312 4.58 -11.04 -7.42
CA PRO A 312 5.35 -12.15 -7.95
C PRO A 312 6.24 -12.78 -6.86
N PRO A 313 6.03 -14.07 -6.50
CA PRO A 313 6.77 -14.72 -5.42
C PRO A 313 8.29 -14.74 -5.64
N ALA A 314 8.72 -14.66 -6.91
CA ALA A 314 10.11 -14.59 -7.30
C ALA A 314 10.89 -13.47 -6.61
N TYR A 315 10.29 -12.29 -6.53
CA TYR A 315 10.96 -11.10 -6.01
C TYR A 315 10.85 -10.99 -4.50
N LEU A 316 9.93 -11.73 -3.87
CA LEU A 316 9.77 -11.72 -2.41
C LEU A 316 10.94 -12.40 -1.67
N LYS A 317 11.79 -13.15 -2.38
CA LYS A 317 12.98 -13.81 -1.84
C LYS A 317 14.26 -12.99 -2.03
N ASP A 318 14.18 -11.86 -2.74
CA ASP A 318 15.26 -10.89 -2.83
C ASP A 318 15.01 -9.76 -1.83
N GLU A 319 15.99 -9.45 -0.98
CA GLU A 319 15.83 -8.49 0.11
C GLU A 319 15.46 -7.08 -0.38
N ASN A 320 16.14 -6.59 -1.42
CA ASN A 320 15.93 -5.24 -1.96
C ASN A 320 14.56 -5.11 -2.64
N LEU A 321 14.21 -6.07 -3.50
CA LEU A 321 12.91 -6.05 -4.19
C LEU A 321 11.75 -6.30 -3.22
N HIS A 322 11.94 -7.16 -2.22
CA HIS A 322 10.96 -7.38 -1.15
C HIS A 322 10.67 -6.10 -0.37
N GLU A 323 11.71 -5.33 0.02
CA GLU A 323 11.53 -4.05 0.72
C GLU A 323 10.69 -3.06 -0.10
N LYS A 324 10.96 -2.95 -1.40
CA LYS A 324 10.20 -2.09 -2.32
C LYS A 324 8.75 -2.56 -2.48
N ILE A 325 8.50 -3.86 -2.60
CA ILE A 325 7.13 -4.41 -2.61
C ILE A 325 6.40 -4.08 -1.29
N CYS A 326 7.06 -4.24 -0.14
CA CYS A 326 6.49 -3.86 1.15
C CYS A 326 6.18 -2.37 1.25
N THR A 327 7.03 -1.51 0.67
CA THR A 327 6.78 -0.06 0.54
C THR A 327 5.54 0.21 -0.30
N ILE A 328 5.39 -0.49 -1.42
CA ILE A 328 4.19 -0.41 -2.26
C ILE A 328 2.94 -0.81 -1.47
N ILE A 329 2.95 -1.97 -0.82
CA ILE A 329 1.82 -2.46 -0.01
C ILE A 329 1.46 -1.46 1.09
N SER A 330 2.46 -0.88 1.77
CA SER A 330 2.26 0.15 2.78
C SER A 330 1.57 1.40 2.19
N GLY A 331 2.01 1.85 1.01
CA GLY A 331 1.37 2.96 0.29
C GLY A 331 -0.09 2.68 -0.07
N ILE A 332 -0.40 1.46 -0.50
CA ILE A 332 -1.77 1.00 -0.77
C ILE A 332 -2.61 1.05 0.51
N LEU A 333 -2.14 0.45 1.61
CA LEU A 333 -2.89 0.32 2.85
C LEU A 333 -3.17 1.66 3.56
N LYS A 334 -2.39 2.70 3.27
CA LYS A 334 -2.62 4.06 3.77
C LYS A 334 -3.82 4.74 3.12
N THR A 335 -4.08 4.47 1.84
CA THR A 335 -4.99 5.28 1.01
C THR A 335 -6.19 4.50 0.48
N ILE A 336 -6.01 3.20 0.17
CA ILE A 336 -7.00 2.40 -0.54
C ILE A 336 -7.71 1.45 0.43
N PRO A 337 -9.06 1.42 0.44
CA PRO A 337 -9.79 0.44 1.22
C PRO A 337 -9.62 -0.96 0.62
N VAL A 338 -9.15 -1.89 1.45
CA VAL A 338 -9.05 -3.31 1.11
C VAL A 338 -10.20 -4.07 1.78
N TYR A 339 -10.90 -4.90 1.01
CA TYR A 339 -11.99 -5.73 1.46
C TYR A 339 -11.66 -7.20 1.30
N ARG A 340 -12.20 -8.03 2.19
CA ARG A 340 -12.40 -9.46 1.93
C ARG A 340 -13.85 -9.68 1.54
N LEU A 341 -14.07 -10.35 0.42
CA LEU A 341 -15.38 -10.75 -0.05
C LEU A 341 -15.50 -12.27 0.02
N GLU A 342 -16.19 -12.74 1.05
CA GLU A 342 -16.68 -14.10 1.14
C GLU A 342 -17.95 -14.18 0.29
N CYS A 343 -17.98 -15.02 -0.75
CA CYS A 343 -19.14 -15.03 -1.65
C CYS A 343 -19.37 -16.35 -2.40
N LEU A 344 -20.62 -16.48 -2.86
CA LEU A 344 -21.01 -17.33 -3.97
C LEU A 344 -20.86 -16.55 -5.30
N PRO A 345 -20.64 -17.24 -6.44
CA PRO A 345 -20.56 -16.59 -7.76
C PRO A 345 -21.97 -16.19 -8.25
N LYS A 346 -22.60 -15.23 -7.57
CA LYS A 346 -23.94 -14.72 -7.86
C LYS A 346 -23.94 -13.19 -7.98
N PRO A 347 -24.87 -12.60 -8.76
CA PRO A 347 -24.99 -11.15 -8.90
C PRO A 347 -25.12 -10.38 -7.57
N SER A 348 -25.70 -11.00 -6.53
CA SER A 348 -25.81 -10.38 -5.21
C SER A 348 -24.45 -10.08 -4.53
N ALA A 349 -23.38 -10.80 -4.89
CA ALA A 349 -22.03 -10.51 -4.40
C ALA A 349 -21.45 -9.24 -5.03
N VAL A 350 -21.74 -9.02 -6.32
CA VAL A 350 -21.39 -7.81 -7.07
C VAL A 350 -22.07 -6.60 -6.45
N GLN A 351 -23.39 -6.67 -6.24
CA GLN A 351 -24.17 -5.60 -5.63
C GLN A 351 -23.66 -5.21 -4.23
N LEU A 352 -23.20 -6.20 -3.45
CA LEU A 352 -22.65 -5.96 -2.13
C LEU A 352 -21.36 -5.11 -2.19
N ILE A 353 -20.40 -5.46 -3.06
CA ILE A 353 -19.19 -4.64 -3.23
C ILE A 353 -19.52 -3.30 -3.86
N TYR A 354 -20.39 -3.25 -4.87
CA TYR A 354 -20.85 -2.00 -5.47
C TYR A 354 -21.37 -1.03 -4.41
N LYS A 355 -22.25 -1.49 -3.50
CA LYS A 355 -22.78 -0.67 -2.42
C LYS A 355 -21.70 -0.20 -1.43
N ASN A 356 -20.72 -1.06 -1.11
CA ASN A 356 -19.64 -0.71 -0.19
C ASN A 356 -18.66 0.31 -0.78
N VAL A 357 -18.38 0.23 -2.09
CA VAL A 357 -17.42 1.08 -2.78
C VAL A 357 -18.07 2.37 -3.29
N PHE A 358 -19.23 2.27 -3.95
CA PHE A 358 -19.89 3.38 -4.66
C PHE A 358 -21.21 3.85 -4.03
N GLY A 359 -21.83 3.07 -3.12
CA GLY A 359 -23.18 3.32 -2.60
C GLY A 359 -23.38 4.62 -1.78
N ASN A 360 -22.31 5.35 -1.46
CA ASN A 360 -22.39 6.65 -0.76
C ASN A 360 -22.32 7.87 -1.71
N ASN A 361 -22.33 7.66 -3.04
CA ASN A 361 -22.04 8.67 -4.06
C ASN A 361 -23.25 9.49 -4.57
N LYS A 362 -24.00 10.14 -3.67
CA LYS A 362 -24.54 11.48 -3.97
C LYS A 362 -23.60 12.62 -3.52
N SER A 363 -22.47 12.26 -2.90
CA SER A 363 -21.55 13.19 -2.24
C SER A 363 -20.06 13.03 -2.65
N GLY A 364 -19.75 12.13 -3.58
CA GLY A 364 -18.37 11.73 -3.89
C GLY A 364 -17.51 12.84 -4.50
N PHE A 365 -18.08 13.61 -5.42
CA PHE A 365 -17.36 14.71 -6.10
C PHE A 365 -17.16 15.92 -5.18
N GLU A 366 -18.13 16.20 -4.28
CA GLU A 366 -18.03 17.29 -3.30
C GLU A 366 -17.15 16.93 -2.09
N LYS A 367 -17.13 15.66 -1.65
CA LYS A 367 -16.26 15.19 -0.56
C LYS A 367 -14.78 15.21 -0.93
N MET A 368 -14.42 14.93 -2.19
CA MET A 368 -13.04 15.10 -2.66
C MET A 368 -12.60 16.57 -2.61
N LYS A 369 -13.46 17.53 -2.98
CA LYS A 369 -13.17 18.97 -2.84
C LYS A 369 -13.14 19.45 -1.38
N LYS A 370 -13.94 18.86 -0.48
CA LYS A 370 -14.00 19.25 0.94
C LYS A 370 -12.85 18.69 1.77
N ASN A 371 -12.37 17.48 1.47
CA ASN A 371 -11.21 16.88 2.15
C ASN A 371 -9.91 17.64 1.83
N TYR A 372 -9.84 18.31 0.68
CA TYR A 372 -8.71 19.18 0.29
C TYR A 372 -8.55 20.44 1.17
N LYS A 373 -9.60 20.85 1.92
CA LYS A 373 -9.56 22.05 2.77
C LYS A 373 -9.44 21.78 4.27
N ASN A 374 -9.49 20.51 4.71
CA ASN A 374 -9.51 20.17 6.14
C ASN A 374 -8.40 19.19 6.58
N SER A 375 -7.37 18.94 5.76
CA SER A 375 -6.22 18.11 6.13
C SER A 375 -5.26 18.83 7.08
N HIS A 376 -5.72 19.13 8.29
CA HIS A 376 -4.90 19.43 9.46
C HIS A 376 -5.47 18.68 10.67
N GLN A 377 -5.71 17.38 10.52
CA GLN A 377 -5.99 16.51 11.66
C GLN A 377 -5.18 15.22 11.53
N LYS A 378 -4.11 15.17 12.33
CA LYS A 378 -3.23 14.01 12.55
C LYS A 378 -4.03 12.71 12.54
N ASN A 379 -3.66 11.76 11.69
CA ASN A 379 -4.20 10.41 11.64
C ASN A 379 -3.93 9.69 12.96
N VAL A 380 -4.90 9.75 13.88
CA VAL A 380 -4.93 8.93 15.08
C VAL A 380 -5.69 7.66 14.73
N LEU A 381 -4.98 6.53 14.69
CA LEU A 381 -5.58 5.20 14.58
C LEU A 381 -6.48 4.95 15.80
N PHE A 382 -7.78 4.90 15.59
CA PHE A 382 -8.75 4.51 16.64
C PHE A 382 -8.92 3.00 16.61
N LEU A 383 -8.19 2.31 17.49
CA LEU A 383 -8.46 0.91 17.80
C LEU A 383 -9.52 0.87 18.93
N PRO A 384 -10.65 0.16 18.75
CA PRO A 384 -11.60 -0.07 19.82
C PRO A 384 -10.88 -0.72 21.01
N ASN A 385 -11.19 -0.26 22.22
CA ASN A 385 -10.55 -0.76 23.44
C ASN A 385 -10.59 -2.30 23.47
N GLU A 386 -11.75 -2.93 23.26
CA GLU A 386 -11.93 -4.39 23.20
C GLU A 386 -10.88 -5.18 22.38
N ASN A 387 -10.23 -4.58 21.38
CA ASN A 387 -9.21 -5.23 20.56
C ASN A 387 -7.76 -4.96 21.02
N VAL A 388 -7.49 -3.82 21.66
CA VAL A 388 -6.15 -3.48 22.16
C VAL A 388 -5.92 -4.09 23.54
N LEU A 389 -6.99 -4.19 24.32
CA LEU A 389 -6.92 -4.54 25.73
C LEU A 389 -6.41 -5.97 25.99
N PRO A 390 -6.83 -7.02 25.25
CA PRO A 390 -6.24 -8.35 25.40
C PRO A 390 -4.74 -8.37 25.09
N LEU A 391 -4.29 -7.56 24.12
CA LEU A 391 -2.87 -7.48 23.76
C LEU A 391 -2.04 -6.82 24.87
N ILE A 392 -2.59 -5.79 25.54
CA ILE A 392 -1.93 -5.16 26.68
C ILE A 392 -1.80 -6.16 27.83
N GLU A 393 -2.90 -6.86 28.17
CA GLU A 393 -2.90 -7.88 29.21
C GLU A 393 -1.92 -9.01 28.91
N GLU A 394 -1.88 -9.50 27.66
CA GLU A 394 -0.93 -10.53 27.21
C GLU A 394 0.52 -10.07 27.34
N GLN A 395 0.86 -8.85 26.88
CA GLN A 395 2.24 -8.37 26.98
C GLN A 395 2.67 -8.15 28.44
N ILE A 396 1.77 -7.68 29.31
CA ILE A 396 2.06 -7.49 30.74
C ILE A 396 2.19 -8.84 31.45
N ALA A 397 1.33 -9.82 31.12
CA ALA A 397 1.44 -11.18 31.63
C ALA A 397 2.75 -11.87 31.18
N ALA A 398 3.25 -11.54 29.97
CA ALA A 398 4.56 -11.95 29.49
C ALA A 398 5.74 -11.20 30.13
N GLY A 399 5.49 -10.36 31.15
CA GLY A 399 6.51 -9.61 31.88
C GLY A 399 7.08 -8.40 31.14
N LYS A 400 6.47 -7.98 30.02
CA LYS A 400 6.90 -6.81 29.25
C LYS A 400 6.20 -5.54 29.73
N SER A 401 6.87 -4.40 29.59
CA SER A 401 6.27 -3.10 29.86
C SER A 401 5.56 -2.55 28.63
N VAL A 402 4.40 -1.91 28.82
CA VAL A 402 3.58 -1.33 27.74
C VAL A 402 3.44 0.17 27.94
N LYS A 403 3.77 0.98 26.92
CA LYS A 403 3.63 2.45 26.98
C LYS A 403 2.34 2.91 26.30
N LEU A 404 1.51 3.65 27.03
CA LEU A 404 0.25 4.19 26.52
C LEU A 404 0.22 5.72 26.61
N ARG A 405 -0.38 6.36 25.61
CA ARG A 405 -0.70 7.79 25.66
C ARG A 405 -1.98 8.00 26.47
N VAL A 406 -1.89 8.81 27.52
CA VAL A 406 -3.01 9.05 28.42
C VAL A 406 -4.11 9.82 27.70
N ARG A 407 -5.36 9.38 27.91
CA ARG A 407 -6.56 10.09 27.46
C ARG A 407 -7.44 10.44 28.64
N GLY A 408 -8.09 11.61 28.59
CA GLY A 408 -8.95 12.11 29.64
C GLY A 408 -8.23 12.94 30.71
N ASN A 409 -9.02 13.57 31.59
CA ASN A 409 -8.54 14.59 32.54
C ASN A 409 -8.67 14.19 34.01
N SER A 410 -9.04 12.94 34.32
CA SER A 410 -9.28 12.50 35.71
C SER A 410 -8.01 12.51 36.58
N MET A 411 -6.84 12.38 35.98
CA MET A 411 -5.53 12.43 36.65
C MET A 411 -4.83 13.80 36.53
N PHE A 412 -5.54 14.84 36.08
CA PHE A 412 -4.97 16.20 36.01
C PHE A 412 -4.74 16.77 37.44
N PRO A 413 -3.64 17.48 37.73
CA PRO A 413 -2.58 17.97 36.84
C PRO A 413 -1.43 16.98 36.62
N ARG A 414 -1.46 15.82 37.28
CA ARG A 414 -0.37 14.86 37.27
C ARG A 414 -0.15 14.29 35.89
N LEU A 415 -1.23 14.02 35.15
CA LEU A 415 -1.24 13.62 33.75
C LEU A 415 -2.08 14.56 32.90
N MET A 416 -1.61 14.85 31.69
CA MET A 416 -2.29 15.66 30.69
C MET A 416 -2.80 14.82 29.52
N ASP A 417 -4.09 14.96 29.23
CA ASP A 417 -4.77 14.34 28.08
C ASP A 417 -4.01 14.57 26.78
N GLY A 418 -3.73 13.49 26.06
CA GLY A 418 -3.09 13.50 24.74
C GLY A 418 -1.61 13.90 24.75
N ARG A 419 -1.03 14.23 25.90
CA ARG A 419 0.37 14.70 26.02
C ARG A 419 1.25 13.72 26.76
N ASP A 420 0.85 13.32 27.96
CA ASP A 420 1.71 12.50 28.82
C ASP A 420 1.58 11.01 28.43
N MET A 421 2.70 10.29 28.48
CA MET A 421 2.80 8.84 28.28
C MET A 421 3.00 8.17 29.64
N VAL A 422 2.42 6.99 29.83
CA VAL A 422 2.59 6.18 31.04
C VAL A 422 3.07 4.79 30.64
N ALA A 423 4.03 4.25 31.40
CA ALA A 423 4.47 2.87 31.25
C ALA A 423 3.69 1.99 32.24
N LEU A 424 3.15 0.89 31.74
CA LEU A 424 2.45 -0.13 32.51
C LEU A 424 3.39 -1.31 32.73
N HIS A 425 3.49 -1.73 33.98
CA HIS A 425 4.35 -2.84 34.42
C HIS A 425 3.54 -3.92 35.10
N HIS A 426 3.99 -5.16 34.96
CA HIS A 426 3.49 -6.26 35.77
C HIS A 426 3.65 -5.92 37.26
N VAL A 427 2.64 -6.24 38.07
CA VAL A 427 2.63 -5.91 39.50
C VAL A 427 2.19 -7.11 40.32
N ASP A 428 2.94 -7.40 41.38
CA ASP A 428 2.47 -8.27 42.44
C ASP A 428 1.47 -7.47 43.29
N LEU A 429 0.22 -7.94 43.32
CA LEU A 429 -0.88 -7.25 44.00
C LEU A 429 -0.63 -7.03 45.50
N LEU A 430 0.24 -7.84 46.12
CA LEU A 430 0.64 -7.70 47.52
C LEU A 430 1.63 -6.54 47.75
N GLN A 431 2.26 -6.05 46.68
CA GLN A 431 3.24 -4.97 46.75
C GLN A 431 2.66 -3.59 46.45
N ILE A 432 1.38 -3.53 46.04
CA ILE A 432 0.68 -2.27 45.78
C ILE A 432 0.49 -1.50 47.08
N LYS A 433 0.84 -0.22 47.07
CA LYS A 433 0.77 0.68 48.23
C LYS A 433 -0.21 1.82 47.99
N VAL A 434 -0.72 2.40 49.07
CA VAL A 434 -1.44 3.67 49.03
C VAL A 434 -0.53 4.73 48.41
N GLY A 435 -1.03 5.42 47.39
CA GLY A 435 -0.29 6.40 46.59
C GLY A 435 0.14 5.89 45.22
N ASP A 436 0.17 4.57 45.00
CA ASP A 436 0.43 3.99 43.68
C ASP A 436 -0.68 4.31 42.71
N VAL A 437 -0.36 4.31 41.42
CA VAL A 437 -1.36 4.44 40.37
C VAL A 437 -1.48 3.09 39.68
N ILE A 438 -2.69 2.54 39.65
CA ILE A 438 -2.96 1.23 39.09
C ILE A 438 -3.86 1.36 37.86
N PHE A 439 -3.65 0.47 36.90
CA PHE A 439 -4.45 0.32 35.70
C PHE A 439 -5.40 -0.87 35.87
N PHE A 440 -6.70 -0.65 35.71
CA PHE A 440 -7.71 -1.65 36.05
C PHE A 440 -8.95 -1.62 35.16
N ARG A 441 -9.72 -2.72 35.20
CA ARG A 441 -10.98 -2.87 34.47
C ARG A 441 -12.10 -2.04 35.09
N TRP A 442 -12.82 -1.28 34.26
CA TRP A 442 -13.93 -0.44 34.71
C TRP A 442 -15.05 -0.34 33.67
N GLY A 443 -16.13 -1.09 33.89
CA GLY A 443 -17.24 -1.19 32.94
C GLY A 443 -16.80 -1.82 31.61
N LYS A 444 -17.01 -1.11 30.49
CA LYS A 444 -16.60 -1.56 29.13
C LYS A 444 -15.20 -1.07 28.72
N GLY A 445 -14.46 -0.44 29.63
CA GLY A 445 -13.16 0.15 29.35
C GLY A 445 -12.24 0.06 30.55
N PHE A 446 -11.14 0.80 30.52
CA PHE A 446 -10.12 0.79 31.56
C PHE A 446 -9.89 2.17 32.13
N LEU A 447 -9.53 2.21 33.41
CA LEU A 447 -9.17 3.42 34.13
C LEU A 447 -7.80 3.28 34.77
N MET A 448 -7.24 4.43 35.12
CA MET A 448 -5.96 4.52 35.78
C MET A 448 -6.02 5.59 36.85
N HIS A 449 -6.15 5.19 38.11
CA HIS A 449 -6.35 6.10 39.23
C HIS A 449 -5.44 5.74 40.40
N ARG A 450 -5.27 6.70 41.31
CA ARG A 450 -4.38 6.56 42.46
C ARG A 450 -5.08 5.76 43.56
N VAL A 451 -4.41 4.74 44.08
CA VAL A 451 -4.84 4.00 45.27
C VAL A 451 -4.80 4.96 46.45
N ILE A 452 -5.94 5.14 47.11
CA ILE A 452 -6.08 5.99 48.30
C ILE A 452 -6.32 5.19 49.57
N GLU A 453 -6.79 3.95 49.43
CA GLU A 453 -7.03 3.01 50.53
C GLU A 453 -6.94 1.58 49.99
N ILE A 454 -6.45 0.66 50.82
CA ILE A 454 -6.37 -0.78 50.54
C ILE A 454 -7.29 -1.47 51.55
N VAL A 455 -8.27 -2.22 51.05
CA VAL A 455 -9.21 -2.97 51.89
C VAL A 455 -8.70 -4.41 51.99
N GLU A 456 -8.21 -4.78 53.18
CA GLU A 456 -7.66 -6.10 53.46
C GLU A 456 -8.73 -7.11 53.95
N GLY A 457 -8.44 -8.40 53.79
CA GLY A 457 -9.24 -9.47 54.39
C GLY A 457 -9.02 -9.60 55.90
N HIS A 458 -9.77 -10.50 56.56
CA HIS A 458 -9.57 -10.77 57.98
C HIS A 458 -8.16 -11.34 58.23
N GLN A 459 -7.48 -10.81 59.27
CA GLN A 459 -6.16 -11.22 59.75
C GLN A 459 -4.99 -11.07 58.76
N GLY A 460 -4.77 -9.84 58.24
CA GLY A 460 -3.52 -9.48 57.57
C GLY A 460 -3.19 -10.27 56.29
N ALA A 461 -4.22 -10.90 55.70
CA ALA A 461 -4.11 -11.63 54.45
C ALA A 461 -4.64 -10.79 53.28
N ARG A 462 -3.97 -10.98 52.13
CA ARG A 462 -4.14 -10.42 50.77
C ARG A 462 -5.21 -9.32 50.59
N PRO A 463 -4.88 -8.20 49.90
CA PRO A 463 -5.86 -7.16 49.62
C PRO A 463 -7.07 -7.77 48.91
N LEU A 464 -8.27 -7.40 49.34
CA LEU A 464 -9.52 -7.82 48.70
C LEU A 464 -9.94 -6.82 47.63
N LYS A 465 -9.77 -5.52 47.93
CA LYS A 465 -10.17 -4.42 47.05
C LYS A 465 -9.25 -3.22 47.22
N PHE A 466 -9.11 -2.44 46.17
CA PHE A 466 -8.44 -1.14 46.18
C PHE A 466 -9.48 -0.04 46.04
N VAL A 467 -9.42 0.98 46.90
CA VAL A 467 -10.16 2.23 46.67
C VAL A 467 -9.24 3.15 45.89
N THR A 468 -9.65 3.53 44.69
CA THR A 468 -8.89 4.42 43.82
C THR A 468 -9.61 5.76 43.63
N ARG A 469 -8.85 6.79 43.25
CA ARG A 469 -9.38 8.11 42.93
C ARG A 469 -8.50 8.82 41.91
N GLY A 470 -9.12 9.46 40.93
CA GLY A 470 -8.44 10.37 40.01
C GLY A 470 -7.96 11.65 40.71
N ASP A 471 -6.74 12.12 40.45
CA ASP A 471 -6.15 13.31 41.08
C ASP A 471 -6.99 14.61 40.89
N ALA A 472 -7.84 14.65 39.85
CA ALA A 472 -8.75 15.75 39.54
C ALA A 472 -10.18 15.54 40.08
N LEU A 473 -10.49 14.35 40.59
CA LEU A 473 -11.83 13.90 40.93
C LEU A 473 -12.07 13.90 42.44
N ARG A 474 -13.35 14.00 42.83
CA ARG A 474 -13.79 13.86 44.23
C ARG A 474 -14.40 12.49 44.52
N SER A 475 -14.98 11.86 43.49
CA SER A 475 -15.51 10.51 43.54
C SER A 475 -14.39 9.48 43.64
N THR A 476 -14.69 8.32 44.22
CA THR A 476 -13.78 7.20 44.36
C THR A 476 -14.34 5.97 43.64
N GLU A 477 -13.46 5.06 43.26
CA GLU A 477 -13.79 3.78 42.61
C GLU A 477 -13.34 2.61 43.49
N LEU A 478 -14.23 1.65 43.73
CA LEU A 478 -13.93 0.39 44.43
C LEU A 478 -13.55 -0.67 43.40
N VAL A 479 -12.31 -1.12 43.44
CA VAL A 479 -11.71 -2.00 42.42
C VAL A 479 -11.39 -3.36 43.05
N PRO A 480 -12.06 -4.44 42.64
CA PRO A 480 -11.68 -5.80 43.02
C PRO A 480 -10.26 -6.16 42.56
N ILE A 481 -9.58 -7.05 43.27
CA ILE A 481 -8.21 -7.45 42.90
C ILE A 481 -8.12 -8.10 41.51
N GLU A 482 -9.15 -8.83 41.09
CA GLU A 482 -9.22 -9.48 39.78
C GLU A 482 -9.28 -8.50 38.60
N ASP A 483 -9.66 -7.25 38.86
CA ASP A 483 -9.75 -6.20 37.85
C ASP A 483 -8.46 -5.39 37.72
N VAL A 484 -7.49 -5.58 38.62
CA VAL A 484 -6.19 -4.90 38.54
C VAL A 484 -5.30 -5.58 37.50
N ILE A 485 -4.83 -4.80 36.53
CA ILE A 485 -4.03 -5.29 35.40
C ILE A 485 -2.55 -4.95 35.59
N ALA A 486 -2.23 -3.72 36.00
CA ALA A 486 -0.85 -3.23 35.98
C ALA A 486 -0.59 -2.09 36.98
N LEU A 487 0.68 -1.92 37.35
CA LEU A 487 1.17 -0.70 38.01
C LEU A 487 1.58 0.32 36.95
N ALA A 488 1.14 1.56 37.12
CA ALA A 488 1.41 2.66 36.21
C ALA A 488 2.57 3.53 36.70
N GLU A 489 3.66 3.54 35.95
CA GLU A 489 4.78 4.45 36.18
C GLU A 489 4.51 5.80 35.51
N LEU A 490 4.42 6.84 36.35
CA LEU A 490 4.10 8.19 35.91
C LEU A 490 5.35 8.98 35.52
N PRO A 491 5.29 9.85 34.50
CA PRO A 491 6.42 10.70 34.13
C PRO A 491 6.81 11.65 35.28
N ALA A 492 8.12 11.85 35.46
CA ALA A 492 8.65 12.80 36.43
C ALA A 492 8.34 14.24 36.01
N HIS A 493 7.75 15.03 36.91
CA HIS A 493 7.43 16.44 36.67
C HIS A 493 7.88 17.28 37.87
N SER A 494 8.51 18.43 37.60
CA SER A 494 8.94 19.33 38.67
C SER A 494 7.73 19.99 39.37
N PRO A 495 7.83 20.34 40.67
CA PRO A 495 6.76 21.02 41.39
C PRO A 495 6.29 22.31 40.71
N ARG A 496 7.22 23.05 40.08
CA ARG A 496 6.92 24.25 39.28
C ARG A 496 6.02 23.92 38.09
N THR A 497 6.27 22.82 37.38
CA THR A 497 5.47 22.37 36.25
C THR A 497 4.03 22.04 36.68
N LEU A 498 3.87 21.31 37.78
CA LEU A 498 2.55 20.95 38.30
C LEU A 498 1.77 22.19 38.78
N ARG A 499 2.44 23.16 39.41
CA ARG A 499 1.83 24.44 39.81
C ARG A 499 1.35 25.24 38.60
N MET A 500 2.17 25.37 37.55
CA MET A 500 1.78 26.05 36.31
C MET A 500 0.59 25.36 35.63
N ARG A 501 0.57 24.03 35.59
CA ARG A 501 -0.57 23.26 35.06
C ARG A 501 -1.87 23.61 35.82
N ARG A 502 -1.84 23.64 37.16
CA ARG A 502 -3.01 24.02 37.97
C ARG A 502 -3.53 25.43 37.65
N VAL A 503 -2.63 26.42 37.53
CA VAL A 503 -2.99 27.81 37.19
C VAL A 503 -3.61 27.91 35.79
N ARG A 504 -3.02 27.23 34.81
CA ARG A 504 -3.52 27.21 33.43
C ARG A 504 -4.91 26.56 33.32
N GLY A 505 -5.14 25.47 34.07
CA GLY A 505 -6.44 24.81 34.14
C GLY A 505 -7.53 25.68 34.78
N TRP A 506 -7.16 26.53 35.75
CA TRP A 506 -8.07 27.51 36.33
C TRP A 506 -8.41 28.64 35.34
N LEU A 507 -7.42 29.23 34.67
CA LEU A 507 -7.61 30.26 33.64
C LEU A 507 -8.49 29.80 32.48
N GLN A 508 -8.35 28.55 32.04
CA GLN A 508 -9.20 27.99 30.98
C GLN A 508 -10.67 27.88 31.39
N ARG A 509 -10.97 27.53 32.65
CA ARG A 509 -12.34 27.50 33.16
C ARG A 509 -12.96 28.89 33.23
N VAL A 510 -12.19 29.89 33.66
CA VAL A 510 -12.63 31.30 33.69
C VAL A 510 -12.94 31.82 32.28
N ARG A 511 -12.05 31.55 31.31
CA ARG A 511 -12.28 31.91 29.89
C ARG A 511 -13.50 31.22 29.28
N GLY A 512 -13.75 29.96 29.64
CA GLY A 512 -14.95 29.22 29.22
C GLY A 512 -16.25 29.83 29.73
N LEU A 513 -16.25 30.35 30.97
CA LEU A 513 -17.38 31.08 31.54
C LEU A 513 -17.62 32.40 30.79
N LEU A 514 -16.56 33.18 30.56
CA LEU A 514 -16.64 34.47 29.85
C LEU A 514 -17.16 34.33 28.41
N ARG A 515 -16.76 33.28 27.68
CA ARG A 515 -17.29 33.00 26.33
C ARG A 515 -18.79 32.68 26.31
N ARG A 516 -19.31 32.00 27.35
CA ARG A 516 -20.75 31.73 27.44
C ARG A 516 -21.53 33.00 27.72
N VAL A 517 -21.01 33.86 28.59
CA VAL A 517 -21.60 35.18 28.87
C VAL A 517 -21.62 36.03 27.59
N TRP A 518 -20.50 36.10 26.86
CA TRP A 518 -20.41 36.86 25.61
C TRP A 518 -21.31 36.32 24.49
N GLY A 519 -21.42 34.99 24.37
CA GLY A 519 -22.35 34.34 23.44
C GLY A 519 -23.83 34.51 23.80
N TRP A 520 -24.13 34.91 25.03
CA TRP A 520 -25.46 35.29 25.48
C TRP A 520 -25.75 36.75 25.12
N VAL A 521 -24.80 37.65 25.37
CA VAL A 521 -24.86 39.08 24.98
C VAL A 521 -25.06 39.25 23.46
N MET A 522 -24.32 38.50 22.64
CA MET A 522 -24.46 38.55 21.18
C MET A 522 -25.79 38.01 20.64
N ARG A 523 -26.49 37.17 21.43
CA ARG A 523 -27.84 36.67 21.09
C ARG A 523 -28.92 37.67 21.43
N LEU A 524 -28.72 38.49 22.46
CA LEU A 524 -29.59 39.61 22.82
C LEU A 524 -29.50 40.76 21.80
N LEU A 525 -28.32 41.01 21.24
CA LEU A 525 -28.09 42.05 20.22
C LEU A 525 -28.58 41.68 18.80
N ARG A 526 -29.06 40.44 18.60
CA ARG A 526 -29.61 39.95 17.30
C ARG A 526 -31.14 39.83 17.30
N ARG A 527 -31.80 40.18 18.39
CA ARG A 527 -33.25 40.42 18.48
C ARG A 527 -33.46 41.92 18.57
#